data_AF-A0A947WAQ5-F1
#
_entry.id   AF-A0A947WAQ5-F1
#
_cell.length_a   1.000
_cell.length_b   1.000
_cell.length_c   1.000
_cell.angle_alpha   90.00
_cell.angle_beta   90.00
_cell.angle_gamma   90.00
#
_symmetry.space_group_name_H-M   'P 1'
#
loop_
_entity.id
_entity.type
_entity.pdbx_description
1 polymer ?
#
loop_
_entity_poly.entity_id
_entity_poly.type
_entity_poly.pdbx_seq_one_letter_code
_entity_poly.pdbx_strand_id
1 'polypeptide(L)'
;MPKLNYKLNVYIKALNILLKEKGFDRVKIYNKSGSAVHFDLFNNKEEYPCCMWQVHTEHKSTHIIKSKEDYKKAARNCNATLEEFIKIL
;
A
#
# COMPACT_ATOMS: atom_id res chain seq x y z
N MET A 1 -7.81 4.23 17.97
CA MET A 1 -7.37 3.89 16.60
C MET A 1 -8.14 2.67 16.12
N PRO A 2 -8.73 2.70 14.91
CA PRO A 2 -9.40 1.53 14.34
C PRO A 2 -8.43 0.33 14.25
N LYS A 3 -8.95 -0.89 14.38
CA LYS A 3 -8.14 -2.10 14.20
C LYS A 3 -7.73 -2.20 12.74
N LEU A 4 -6.42 -2.13 12.46
CA LEU A 4 -5.84 -2.17 11.12
C LEU A 4 -5.85 -3.61 10.54
N ASN A 5 -7.04 -4.09 10.19
CA ASN A 5 -7.28 -5.43 9.65
C ASN A 5 -8.04 -5.36 8.32
N TYR A 6 -7.54 -4.54 7.39
CA TYR A 6 -8.19 -4.32 6.10
C TYR A 6 -7.83 -5.41 5.09
N LYS A 7 -8.79 -5.72 4.20
CA LYS A 7 -8.55 -6.59 3.05
C LYS A 7 -7.55 -5.91 2.10
N LEU A 8 -6.68 -6.69 1.45
CA LEU A 8 -5.70 -6.20 0.49
C LEU A 8 -6.33 -5.31 -0.60
N ASN A 9 -7.52 -5.65 -1.10
CA ASN A 9 -8.19 -4.83 -2.11
C ASN A 9 -8.62 -3.46 -1.59
N VAL A 10 -9.03 -3.35 -0.31
CA VAL A 10 -9.36 -2.05 0.30
C VAL A 10 -8.09 -1.22 0.48
N TYR A 11 -7.03 -1.86 0.96
CA TYR A 11 -5.71 -1.25 1.09
C TYR A 11 -5.19 -0.71 -0.25
N ILE A 12 -5.28 -1.48 -1.33
CA ILE A 12 -4.84 -1.07 -2.67
C ILE A 12 -5.68 0.11 -3.18
N LYS A 13 -7.00 0.11 -2.94
CA LYS A 13 -7.86 1.23 -3.33
C LYS A 13 -7.47 2.51 -2.58
N ALA A 14 -7.30 2.43 -1.26
CA ALA A 14 -6.89 3.56 -0.44
C ALA A 14 -5.51 4.08 -0.86
N LEU A 15 -4.57 3.18 -1.16
CA LEU A 15 -3.25 3.54 -1.68
C LEU A 15 -3.36 4.32 -2.99
N ASN A 16 -4.15 3.87 -3.97
CA ASN A 16 -4.31 4.59 -5.24
C ASN A 16 -4.89 6.00 -5.05
N ILE A 17 -5.82 6.19 -4.11
CA ILE A 17 -6.35 7.51 -3.75
C ILE A 17 -5.22 8.38 -3.20
N LEU A 18 -4.48 7.87 -2.22
CA LEU A 18 -3.35 8.58 -1.60
C LEU A 18 -2.29 8.98 -2.63
N LEU A 19 -1.95 8.08 -3.55
CA LEU A 19 -0.97 8.35 -4.60
C LEU A 19 -1.38 9.49 -5.52
N LYS A 20 -2.67 9.56 -5.88
CA LYS A 20 -3.22 10.65 -6.68
C LYS A 20 -3.15 11.98 -5.94
N GLU A 21 -3.43 12.00 -4.63
CA GLU A 21 -3.34 13.20 -3.80
C GLU A 21 -1.89 13.70 -3.65
N LYS A 22 -0.92 12.77 -3.60
CA LYS A 22 0.50 13.07 -3.42
C LYS A 22 1.27 13.28 -4.72
N GLY A 23 0.61 13.13 -5.88
CA GLY A 23 1.19 13.43 -7.19
C GLY A 23 2.08 12.33 -7.78
N PHE A 24 1.93 11.08 -7.32
CA PHE A 24 2.59 9.93 -7.92
C PHE A 24 1.86 9.46 -9.18
N ASP A 25 2.60 8.87 -10.14
CA ASP A 25 2.06 8.42 -11.43
C ASP A 25 1.30 7.10 -11.28
N ARG A 26 1.99 6.08 -10.77
CA ARG A 26 1.44 4.72 -10.70
C ARG A 26 2.14 3.87 -9.64
N VAL A 27 1.44 2.82 -9.22
CA VAL A 27 2.01 1.72 -8.43
C VAL A 27 1.80 0.40 -9.17
N LYS A 28 2.87 -0.36 -9.39
CA LYS A 28 2.79 -1.74 -9.86
C LYS A 28 2.73 -2.68 -8.65
N ILE A 29 1.91 -3.72 -8.75
CA ILE A 29 1.61 -4.61 -7.64
C ILE A 29 1.79 -6.05 -8.10
N TYR A 30 2.63 -6.81 -7.39
CA TYR A 30 2.97 -8.19 -7.72
C TYR A 30 2.60 -9.14 -6.59
N ASN A 31 2.46 -10.43 -6.91
CA ASN A 31 2.19 -11.51 -5.94
C ASN A 31 0.92 -11.31 -5.11
N LYS A 32 -0.16 -10.77 -5.72
CA LYS A 32 -1.43 -10.46 -5.04
C LYS A 32 -2.12 -11.65 -4.35
N SER A 33 -1.76 -12.88 -4.72
CA SER A 33 -2.30 -14.11 -4.14
C SER A 33 -1.39 -14.73 -3.05
N GLY A 34 -0.17 -14.21 -2.87
CA GLY A 34 0.81 -14.76 -1.92
C GLY A 34 0.62 -14.29 -0.48
N SER A 35 1.52 -14.73 0.40
CA SER A 35 1.63 -14.23 1.78
C SER A 35 2.36 -12.88 1.88
N ALA A 36 3.03 -12.45 0.81
CA ALA A 36 3.71 -11.18 0.70
C ALA A 36 3.43 -10.55 -0.67
N VAL A 37 2.89 -9.33 -0.65
CA VAL A 37 2.51 -8.56 -1.85
C VAL A 37 3.51 -7.43 -2.02
N HIS A 38 4.08 -7.32 -3.22
CA HIS A 38 5.12 -6.34 -3.54
C HIS A 38 4.54 -5.14 -4.27
N PHE A 39 5.07 -3.95 -3.97
CA PHE A 39 4.63 -2.68 -4.51
C PHE A 39 5.84 -1.89 -5.03
N ASP A 40 5.76 -1.48 -6.28
CA ASP A 40 6.72 -0.60 -6.95
C ASP A 40 6.03 0.72 -7.25
N LEU A 41 6.49 1.81 -6.65
CA LEU A 41 5.96 3.15 -6.85
C LEU A 41 6.79 3.91 -7.87
N PHE A 42 6.14 4.60 -8.80
CA PHE A 42 6.78 5.36 -9.86
C PHE A 42 6.41 6.83 -9.77
N ASN A 43 7.41 7.70 -9.90
CA ASN A 43 7.21 9.12 -10.16
C ASN A 43 7.10 9.37 -11.66
N ASN A 44 6.47 10.49 -12.01
CA ASN A 44 6.15 10.89 -13.38
C ASN A 44 7.28 10.60 -14.37
N LYS A 45 6.97 9.74 -15.35
CA LYS A 45 7.83 9.40 -16.51
C LYS A 45 9.12 8.65 -16.18
N GLU A 46 9.29 8.14 -14.97
CA GLU A 46 10.43 7.28 -14.65
C GLU A 46 10.22 5.84 -15.11
N GLU A 47 11.28 5.24 -15.65
CA GLU A 47 11.31 3.81 -16.02
C GLU A 47 11.48 2.92 -14.79
N TYR A 48 12.17 3.42 -13.77
CA TYR A 48 12.49 2.71 -12.53
C TYR A 48 11.61 3.18 -11.36
N PRO A 49 11.30 2.28 -10.41
CA PRO A 49 10.52 2.65 -9.23
C PRO A 49 11.34 3.55 -8.30
N CYS A 50 10.73 4.63 -7.82
CA CYS A 50 11.32 5.53 -6.84
C CYS A 50 11.27 4.93 -5.42
N CYS A 51 10.30 4.06 -5.15
CA CYS A 51 10.14 3.38 -3.87
C CYS A 51 9.60 1.96 -4.09
N MET A 52 10.06 1.03 -3.25
CA MET A 52 9.59 -0.35 -3.27
C MET A 52 9.31 -0.83 -1.85
N TRP A 53 8.25 -1.63 -1.66
CA TRP A 53 7.99 -2.28 -0.38
C TRP A 53 7.18 -3.56 -0.51
N GLN A 54 7.06 -4.27 0.60
CA GLN A 54 6.23 -5.46 0.73
C GLN A 54 5.29 -5.31 1.92
N VAL A 55 4.07 -5.82 1.74
CA VAL A 55 3.09 -5.99 2.82
C VAL A 55 2.77 -7.46 2.98
N HIS A 56 2.59 -7.90 4.22
CA HIS A 56 2.28 -9.28 4.53
C HIS A 56 0.78 -9.46 4.67
N THR A 57 0.27 -10.48 4.00
CA THR A 57 -1.14 -10.84 4.01
C THR A 57 -1.32 -12.24 4.55
N GLU A 58 -2.41 -12.46 5.29
CA GLU A 58 -2.76 -13.83 5.68
C GLU A 58 -3.06 -14.69 4.45
N HIS A 59 -2.60 -15.94 4.48
CA HIS A 59 -2.86 -16.96 3.46
C HIS A 59 -4.30 -17.50 3.59
N LYS A 60 -5.29 -16.62 3.49
CA LYS A 60 -6.73 -16.91 3.46
C LYS A 60 -7.34 -16.21 2.26
N SER A 61 -8.52 -16.66 1.82
CA SER A 61 -9.24 -16.17 0.64
C SER A 61 -9.47 -14.65 0.57
N THR A 62 -9.36 -13.94 1.70
CA THR A 62 -9.60 -12.49 1.78
C THR A 62 -8.33 -11.63 1.89
N HIS A 63 -7.14 -12.23 1.98
CA HIS A 63 -5.82 -11.57 2.10
C HIS A 63 -5.84 -10.33 3.00
N ILE A 64 -5.87 -10.53 4.32
CA ILE A 64 -5.96 -9.44 5.31
C ILE A 64 -4.55 -8.98 5.70
N ILE A 65 -4.34 -7.66 5.74
CA ILE A 65 -3.11 -7.05 6.26
C ILE A 65 -3.32 -6.71 7.74
N LYS A 66 -2.57 -7.37 8.63
CA LYS A 66 -2.68 -7.18 10.09
C LYS A 66 -1.56 -6.35 10.70
N SER A 67 -0.41 -6.31 10.05
CA SER A 67 0.78 -5.65 10.59
C SER A 67 0.65 -4.14 10.45
N LYS A 68 0.62 -3.42 11.58
CA LYS A 68 0.68 -1.95 11.61
C LYS A 68 1.89 -1.41 10.86
N GLU A 69 3.01 -2.13 10.89
CA GLU A 69 4.23 -1.75 10.19
C GLU A 69 4.06 -1.74 8.66
N ASP A 70 3.22 -2.63 8.11
CA ASP A 70 2.97 -2.66 6.68
C ASP A 70 2.19 -1.41 6.21
N TYR A 71 1.26 -0.91 7.02
CA TYR A 71 0.60 0.37 6.76
C TYR A 71 1.56 1.56 6.87
N LYS A 72 2.49 1.54 7.84
CA LYS A 72 3.52 2.59 7.97
C LYS A 72 4.47 2.63 6.78
N LYS A 73 4.83 1.47 6.21
CA LYS A 73 5.70 1.41 5.02
C LYS A 73 5.07 2.15 3.85
N ALA A 74 3.80 1.89 3.55
CA ALA A 74 3.11 2.61 2.47
C ALA A 74 3.03 4.11 2.76
N ALA A 75 2.60 4.51 3.96
CA ALA A 75 2.53 5.92 4.32
C ALA A 75 3.89 6.62 4.12
N ARG A 76 4.98 6.05 4.67
CA ARG A 76 6.34 6.59 4.53
C ARG A 76 6.76 6.71 3.06
N ASN A 77 6.57 5.65 2.28
CA ASN A 77 7.01 5.63 0.87
C ASN A 77 6.15 6.51 -0.03
N CYS A 78 4.92 6.82 0.37
CA CYS A 78 4.01 7.71 -0.36
C CYS A 78 4.04 9.16 0.18
N ASN A 79 5.06 9.54 0.94
CA ASN A 79 5.18 10.86 1.57
C ASN A 79 3.92 11.30 2.33
N ALA A 80 3.39 10.38 3.13
CA ALA A 80 2.18 10.55 3.93
C ALA A 80 2.41 10.08 5.37
N THR A 81 1.60 10.60 6.28
CA THR A 81 1.49 10.10 7.64
C THR A 81 0.61 8.85 7.69
N LEU A 82 0.80 8.02 8.71
CA LEU A 82 -0.09 6.88 8.96
C LEU A 82 -1.54 7.34 9.17
N GLU A 83 -1.76 8.51 9.77
CA GLU A 83 -3.10 9.06 10.01
C GLU A 83 -3.80 9.48 8.71
N GLU A 84 -3.08 10.12 7.79
CA GLU A 84 -3.61 10.41 6.44
C GLU A 84 -4.02 9.11 5.75
N PHE A 85 -3.19 8.08 5.81
CA PHE A 85 -3.52 6.81 5.17
C PHE A 85 -4.73 6.12 5.83
N ILE A 86 -4.83 6.15 7.16
CA ILE A 86 -5.98 5.60 7.91
C ILE A 86 -7.28 6.35 7.59
N LYS A 87 -7.25 7.65 7.32
CA LYS A 87 -8.45 8.42 6.95
C LYS A 87 -9.06 7.97 5.61
N ILE A 88 -8.27 7.34 4.74
CA ILE A 88 -8.67 6.87 3.42
C ILE A 88 -9.13 5.38 3.47
N LEU A 89 -8.75 4.64 4.52
CA LEU A 89 -8.98 3.18 4.69
C LEU A 89 -10.36 2.83 5.25
#